data_AF-A0A820IXB8-F1
#
_entry.id   AF-A0A820IXB8-F1
#
_cell.length_a   1.000
_cell.length_b   1.000
_cell.length_c   1.000
_cell.angle_alpha   90.00
_cell.angle_beta   90.00
_cell.angle_gamma   90.00
#
_symmetry.space_group_name_H-M   'P 1'
#
loop_
_entity.id
_entity.type
_entity.pdbx_description
1 polymer ?
#
loop_
_entity_poly.entity_id
_entity_poly.type
_entity_poly.pdbx_seq_one_letter_code
_entity_poly.pdbx_strand_id
1 'polypeptide(L)'
;MNEPSSFIDGSSDGCTMNNLDNPPFTPNVLGGSLSSKTLCPSAQQYLSQHYNLHSMFGYFEAKVSNAALKTIRKKRPFVLSRSSFAGSGKFTAHWTGDNRATFDDMYFSIPAILNFNMFGITHVGADICGFGLETSEELCTRWMQLGAFYPFMRNHNDLGQK
;
A
#
# COMPACT_ATOMS: atom_id res chain seq x y z
N MET A 1 -4.95 3.61 -1.30
CA MET A 1 -4.69 4.88 -2.03
C MET A 1 -3.95 5.90 -1.17
N ASN A 2 -3.20 5.46 -0.17
CA ASN A 2 -2.64 6.31 0.88
C ASN A 2 -1.11 6.41 0.81
N GLU A 3 -0.57 6.23 -0.39
CA GLU A 3 0.81 6.54 -0.71
C GLU A 3 1.18 8.00 -0.41
N PRO A 4 0.38 9.06 -0.70
CA PRO A 4 -0.99 9.16 -1.24
C PRO A 4 -1.03 9.10 -2.77
N SER A 5 -2.01 8.40 -3.32
CA SER A 5 -2.14 8.25 -4.77
C SER A 5 -2.94 9.38 -5.40
N SER A 6 -2.49 9.86 -6.56
CA SER A 6 -3.18 10.79 -7.44
C SER A 6 -3.18 10.27 -8.88
N PHE A 7 -4.26 10.54 -9.63
CA PHE A 7 -4.35 10.18 -11.05
C PHE A 7 -3.70 11.21 -11.97
N ILE A 8 -3.51 12.44 -11.46
CA ILE A 8 -2.73 13.49 -12.10
C ILE A 8 -1.43 13.69 -11.32
N ASP A 9 -0.33 13.97 -12.00
CA ASP A 9 0.95 14.16 -11.34
C ASP A 9 0.99 15.54 -10.67
N GLY A 10 1.21 15.57 -9.35
CA GLY A 10 1.25 16.80 -8.58
C GLY A 10 -0.12 17.33 -8.18
N SER A 11 -0.64 18.28 -8.96
CA SER A 11 -1.91 18.97 -8.69
C SER A 11 -2.62 19.35 -10.00
N SER A 12 -3.85 19.88 -9.92
CA SER A 12 -4.58 20.39 -11.10
C SER A 12 -3.83 21.48 -11.84
N ASP A 13 -3.00 22.25 -11.13
CA ASP A 13 -2.21 23.36 -11.68
C ASP A 13 -0.73 22.98 -11.89
N GLY A 14 -0.39 21.70 -11.76
CA GLY A 14 0.98 21.19 -11.78
C GLY A 14 1.73 21.45 -10.47
N CYS A 15 3.06 21.38 -10.54
CA CYS A 15 3.96 21.67 -9.42
C CYS A 15 4.85 22.87 -9.72
N THR A 16 5.50 23.40 -8.68
CA THR A 16 6.42 24.52 -8.84
C THR A 16 7.78 24.05 -9.38
N MET A 17 8.60 24.98 -9.85
CA MET A 17 9.96 24.69 -10.37
C MET A 17 11.05 24.82 -9.29
N ASN A 18 10.73 24.55 -8.02
CA ASN A 18 11.69 24.66 -6.93
C ASN A 18 12.51 23.36 -6.74
N ASN A 19 13.51 23.42 -5.87
CA ASN A 19 14.43 22.29 -5.62
C ASN A 19 13.80 21.11 -4.87
N LEU A 20 12.57 21.22 -4.36
CA LEU A 20 11.84 20.08 -3.78
C LEU A 20 11.09 19.31 -4.87
N ASP A 21 10.42 20.05 -5.76
CA ASP A 21 9.69 19.48 -6.89
C ASP A 21 10.63 18.98 -7.99
N ASN A 22 11.81 19.61 -8.14
CA ASN A 22 12.88 19.26 -9.08
C ASN A 22 14.23 19.18 -8.35
N PRO A 23 14.48 18.10 -7.56
CA PRO A 23 15.70 17.98 -6.80
C PRO A 23 16.93 17.78 -7.71
N PRO A 24 18.13 18.15 -7.25
CA PRO A 24 19.37 17.95 -8.01
C PRO A 24 19.69 16.46 -8.25
N PHE A 25 19.11 15.56 -7.45
CA PHE A 25 19.18 14.12 -7.62
C PHE A 25 17.79 13.51 -7.44
N THR A 26 17.30 12.87 -8.48
CA THR A 26 16.06 12.09 -8.45
C THR A 26 16.43 10.61 -8.40
N PRO A 27 16.04 9.86 -7.35
CA PRO A 27 16.19 8.42 -7.34
C PRO A 27 15.45 7.77 -8.52
N ASN A 28 15.77 6.52 -8.86
CA ASN A 28 15.12 5.80 -9.96
C ASN A 28 13.68 5.36 -9.60
N VAL A 29 12.80 6.33 -9.34
CA VAL A 29 11.38 6.14 -9.07
C VAL A 29 10.60 5.94 -10.37
N LEU A 30 9.52 5.17 -10.30
CA LEU A 30 8.62 5.01 -11.43
C LEU A 30 8.08 6.38 -11.87
N GLY A 31 8.08 6.65 -13.19
CA GLY A 31 7.67 7.95 -13.75
C GLY A 31 8.76 9.02 -13.74
N GLY A 32 9.93 8.78 -13.13
CA GLY A 32 11.10 9.67 -13.22
C GLY A 32 10.96 11.01 -12.49
N SER A 33 9.87 11.23 -11.77
CA SER A 33 9.60 12.43 -10.97
C SER A 33 9.03 12.06 -9.61
N LEU A 34 9.36 12.83 -8.58
CA LEU A 34 8.81 12.66 -7.23
C LEU A 34 7.32 12.99 -7.14
N SER A 35 6.77 13.77 -8.09
CA SER A 35 5.33 14.07 -8.17
C SER A 35 4.53 13.03 -8.95
N SER A 36 5.19 12.02 -9.55
CA SER A 36 4.49 11.03 -10.37
C SER A 36 3.52 10.20 -9.53
N LYS A 37 2.25 10.14 -9.96
CA LYS A 37 1.15 9.45 -9.28
C LYS A 37 0.90 9.88 -7.83
N THR A 38 1.35 11.06 -7.43
CA THR A 38 1.18 11.61 -6.08
C THR A 38 1.10 13.14 -6.10
N LEU A 39 1.17 13.77 -4.93
CA LEU A 39 1.10 15.23 -4.76
C LEU A 39 2.45 15.89 -5.05
N CYS A 40 2.45 17.22 -5.18
CA CYS A 40 3.69 17.97 -5.32
C CYS A 40 4.57 17.83 -4.07
N PRO A 41 5.87 17.51 -4.20
CA PRO A 41 6.78 17.41 -3.06
C PRO A 41 6.84 18.69 -2.21
N SER A 42 6.69 19.86 -2.80
CA SER A 42 6.67 21.14 -2.09
C SER A 42 5.38 21.40 -1.29
N ALA A 43 4.34 20.55 -1.42
CA ALA A 43 3.08 20.73 -0.71
C ALA A 43 3.28 20.76 0.81
N GLN A 44 2.69 21.75 1.48
CA GLN A 44 2.87 21.95 2.91
C GLN A 44 1.96 21.02 3.73
N GLN A 45 2.54 20.30 4.69
CA GLN A 45 1.79 19.63 5.76
C GLN A 45 2.14 20.28 7.11
N TYR A 46 1.44 19.88 8.17
CA TYR A 46 1.61 20.49 9.49
C TYR A 46 3.05 20.38 10.03
N LEU A 47 3.70 19.21 9.89
CA LEU A 47 5.04 18.98 10.43
C LEU A 47 6.17 19.42 9.51
N SER A 48 5.98 19.32 8.19
CA SER A 48 6.99 19.59 7.16
C SER A 48 6.34 19.58 5.76
N GLN A 49 7.10 19.89 4.72
CA GLN A 49 6.71 19.66 3.33
C GLN A 49 6.53 18.17 3.01
N HIS A 50 5.71 17.87 2.00
CA HIS A 50 5.44 16.53 1.51
C HIS A 50 6.70 15.78 1.08
N TYR A 51 7.70 16.48 0.55
CA TYR A 51 9.02 15.93 0.21
C TYR A 51 9.62 15.09 1.35
N ASN A 52 9.52 15.59 2.60
CA ASN A 52 10.06 14.89 3.77
C ASN A 52 9.11 13.84 4.35
N LEU A 53 7.81 13.94 4.07
CA LEU A 53 6.75 13.20 4.76
C LEU A 53 5.99 12.22 3.86
N HIS A 54 6.26 12.21 2.56
CA HIS A 54 5.53 11.43 1.55
C HIS A 54 5.39 9.96 1.98
N SER A 55 6.52 9.29 2.23
CA SER A 55 6.54 7.87 2.63
C SER A 55 5.96 7.60 4.03
N MET A 56 5.59 8.63 4.80
CA MET A 56 4.93 8.48 6.10
C MET A 56 3.43 8.74 6.03
N PHE A 57 2.87 9.10 4.88
CA PHE A 57 1.45 9.45 4.75
C PHE A 57 0.54 8.31 5.22
N GLY A 58 0.73 7.11 4.69
CA GLY A 58 -0.03 5.92 5.09
C GLY A 58 0.18 5.52 6.56
N TYR A 59 1.39 5.76 7.10
CA TYR A 59 1.67 5.54 8.53
C TYR A 59 0.83 6.47 9.42
N PHE A 60 0.80 7.76 9.12
CA PHE A 60 0.01 8.74 9.90
C PHE A 60 -1.48 8.46 9.80
N GLU A 61 -1.98 8.17 8.59
CA GLU A 61 -3.38 7.80 8.37
C GLU A 61 -3.75 6.53 9.17
N ALA A 62 -2.93 5.48 9.11
CA ALA A 62 -3.16 4.25 9.87
C ALA A 62 -3.17 4.50 11.39
N LYS A 63 -2.25 5.32 11.90
CA LYS A 63 -2.17 5.68 13.32
C LYS A 63 -3.44 6.41 13.80
N VAL A 64 -3.91 7.39 13.03
CA VAL A 64 -5.14 8.15 13.37
C VAL A 64 -6.37 7.26 13.26
N SER A 65 -6.47 6.45 12.20
CA SER A 65 -7.58 5.51 11.98
C SER A 65 -7.69 4.48 13.11
N ASN A 66 -6.55 3.94 13.56
CA ASN A 66 -6.49 3.02 14.71
C ASN A 66 -7.01 3.69 15.99
N ALA A 67 -6.56 4.92 16.28
CA ALA A 67 -7.00 5.67 17.45
C ALA A 67 -8.50 6.00 17.40
N ALA A 68 -9.01 6.45 16.25
CA ALA A 68 -10.43 6.74 16.05
C ALA A 68 -11.30 5.50 16.30
N LEU A 69 -10.94 4.34 15.73
CA LEU A 69 -11.66 3.10 15.95
C LEU A 69 -11.63 2.62 17.40
N LYS A 70 -10.51 2.82 18.12
CA LYS A 70 -10.47 2.54 19.58
C LYS A 70 -11.51 3.37 20.32
N THR A 71 -11.62 4.66 20.00
CA THR A 71 -12.58 5.56 20.65
C THR A 71 -14.03 5.20 20.30
N ILE A 72 -14.33 4.97 19.03
CA ILE A 72 -15.70 4.71 18.52
C ILE A 72 -16.21 3.33 18.94
N ARG A 73 -15.34 2.31 18.92
CA ARG A 73 -15.74 0.91 19.13
C ARG A 73 -15.39 0.38 20.52
N LYS A 74 -14.47 1.04 21.25
CA LYS A 74 -13.97 0.60 22.56
C LYS A 74 -13.47 -0.86 22.54
N LYS A 75 -12.91 -1.28 21.41
CA LYS A 75 -12.41 -2.63 21.13
C LYS A 75 -11.10 -2.55 20.35
N ARG A 76 -10.43 -3.70 20.17
CA ARG A 76 -9.27 -3.80 19.27
C ARG A 76 -9.69 -3.37 17.84
N PRO A 77 -9.03 -2.38 17.24
CA PRO A 77 -9.30 -1.99 15.87
C PRO A 77 -8.82 -3.05 14.88
N PHE A 78 -9.54 -3.15 13.77
CA PHE A 78 -9.01 -3.72 12.54
C PHE A 78 -8.86 -2.57 11.53
N VAL A 79 -7.63 -2.31 11.13
CA VAL A 79 -7.27 -1.35 10.08
C VAL A 79 -6.43 -2.13 9.07
N LEU A 80 -6.77 -2.02 7.79
CA LEU A 80 -6.03 -2.62 6.70
C LEU A 80 -5.53 -1.47 5.81
N SER A 81 -4.21 -1.39 5.60
CA SER A 81 -3.57 -0.25 4.93
C SER A 81 -2.66 -0.69 3.80
N ARG A 82 -2.64 0.09 2.70
CA ARG A 82 -1.82 -0.19 1.53
C ARG A 82 -0.40 0.35 1.71
N SER A 83 -0.24 1.66 1.87
CA SER A 83 1.07 2.26 2.16
C SER A 83 1.48 2.01 3.61
N SER A 84 2.77 1.78 3.84
CA SER A 84 3.32 1.55 5.18
C SER A 84 4.74 2.11 5.34
N PHE A 85 5.13 2.36 6.58
CA PHE A 85 6.48 2.78 6.97
C PHE A 85 6.93 1.96 8.19
N ALA A 86 8.19 2.09 8.60
CA ALA A 86 8.73 1.42 9.77
C ALA A 86 7.83 1.66 11.02
N GLY A 87 7.39 0.56 11.66
CA GLY A 87 6.51 0.60 12.82
C GLY A 87 5.00 0.63 12.52
N SER A 88 4.57 0.61 11.25
CA SER A 88 3.15 0.55 10.89
C SER A 88 2.41 -0.65 11.51
N GLY A 89 3.08 -1.77 11.75
CA GLY A 89 2.48 -2.99 12.32
C GLY A 89 1.90 -2.80 13.74
N LYS A 90 2.26 -1.71 14.44
CA LYS A 90 1.63 -1.31 15.70
C LYS A 90 0.17 -0.86 15.53
N PHE A 91 -0.21 -0.41 14.32
CA PHE A 91 -1.48 0.28 14.08
C PHE A 91 -2.35 -0.42 13.03
N THR A 92 -1.77 -1.15 12.08
CA THR A 92 -2.49 -1.69 10.92
C THR A 92 -1.99 -3.05 10.48
N ALA A 93 -2.89 -3.79 9.86
CA ALA A 93 -2.60 -4.89 8.94
C ALA A 93 -2.20 -4.34 7.57
N HIS A 94 -1.63 -5.21 6.72
CA HIS A 94 -1.22 -4.86 5.36
C HIS A 94 -1.67 -5.92 4.36
N TRP A 95 -1.94 -5.52 3.11
CA TRP A 95 -2.01 -6.46 1.99
C TRP A 95 -1.08 -5.98 0.89
N THR A 96 -0.52 -6.91 0.12
CA THR A 96 0.56 -6.64 -0.84
C THR A 96 0.14 -5.80 -2.06
N GLY A 97 -1.10 -5.31 -2.10
CA GLY A 97 -1.61 -4.49 -3.19
C GLY A 97 -2.16 -5.30 -4.36
N ASP A 98 -2.24 -4.62 -5.50
CA ASP A 98 -2.98 -5.02 -6.68
C ASP A 98 -2.18 -6.06 -7.51
N ASN A 99 -2.11 -7.29 -7.00
CA ASN A 99 -1.47 -8.42 -7.67
C ASN A 99 -2.33 -8.96 -8.84
N ARG A 100 -1.76 -9.84 -9.65
CA ARG A 100 -2.42 -10.45 -10.82
C ARG A 100 -2.74 -11.91 -10.58
N ALA A 101 -3.76 -12.43 -11.26
CA ALA A 101 -4.12 -13.84 -11.31
C ALA A 101 -3.12 -14.64 -12.16
N THR A 102 -1.87 -14.73 -11.69
CA THR A 102 -0.80 -15.51 -12.30
C THR A 102 -0.10 -16.41 -11.27
N PHE A 103 0.52 -17.50 -11.72
CA PHE A 103 1.34 -18.35 -10.85
C PHE A 103 2.57 -17.60 -10.30
N ASP A 104 3.12 -16.64 -11.05
CA ASP A 104 4.26 -15.83 -10.62
C ASP A 104 3.88 -14.93 -9.44
N ASP A 105 2.75 -14.23 -9.51
CA ASP A 105 2.26 -13.39 -8.41
C ASP A 105 1.92 -14.23 -7.17
N MET A 106 1.35 -15.43 -7.36
CA MET A 106 1.15 -16.39 -6.27
C MET A 106 2.49 -16.79 -5.63
N TYR A 107 3.51 -17.08 -6.44
CA TYR A 107 4.85 -17.43 -5.94
C TYR A 107 5.51 -16.25 -5.20
N PHE A 108 5.48 -15.04 -5.76
CA PHE A 108 6.09 -13.85 -5.17
C PHE A 108 5.35 -13.34 -3.92
N SER A 109 4.10 -13.74 -3.70
CA SER A 109 3.39 -13.47 -2.45
C SER A 109 4.13 -14.04 -1.22
N ILE A 110 4.79 -15.19 -1.35
CA ILE A 110 5.46 -15.89 -0.25
C ILE A 110 6.61 -15.05 0.33
N PRO A 111 7.65 -14.67 -0.46
CA PRO A 111 8.72 -13.82 0.06
C PRO A 111 8.21 -12.43 0.48
N ALA A 112 7.17 -11.88 -0.17
CA ALA A 112 6.58 -10.61 0.26
C ALA A 112 6.01 -10.71 1.69
N ILE A 113 5.20 -11.74 1.98
CA ILE A 113 4.63 -11.98 3.31
C ILE A 113 5.72 -12.23 4.36
N LEU A 114 6.75 -13.00 4.03
CA LEU A 114 7.89 -13.24 4.93
C LEU A 114 8.63 -11.94 5.25
N ASN A 115 8.89 -11.10 4.24
CA ASN A 115 9.52 -9.79 4.44
C ASN A 115 8.68 -8.90 5.36
N PHE A 116 7.36 -8.82 5.18
CA PHE A 116 6.50 -8.03 6.07
C PHE A 116 6.47 -8.55 7.51
N ASN A 117 6.59 -9.86 7.72
CA ASN A 117 6.79 -10.41 9.06
C ASN A 117 8.11 -9.92 9.67
N MET A 118 9.21 -9.87 8.90
CA MET A 118 10.48 -9.29 9.35
C MET A 118 10.39 -7.77 9.58
N PHE A 119 9.54 -7.06 8.83
CA PHE A 119 9.26 -5.63 9.04
C PHE A 119 8.35 -5.36 10.26
N GLY A 120 7.91 -6.41 10.96
CA GLY A 120 7.05 -6.30 12.14
C GLY A 120 5.58 -6.02 11.81
N ILE A 121 5.14 -6.31 10.58
CA ILE A 121 3.73 -6.24 10.15
C ILE A 121 3.26 -7.67 9.92
N THR A 122 2.90 -8.36 11.00
CA THR A 122 2.62 -9.80 10.97
C THR A 122 1.23 -10.15 10.47
N HIS A 123 0.26 -9.23 10.54
CA HIS A 123 -1.07 -9.43 9.96
C HIS A 123 -1.05 -8.97 8.50
N VAL A 124 -0.52 -9.83 7.62
CA VAL A 124 -0.27 -9.55 6.21
C VAL A 124 -0.70 -10.72 5.31
N GLY A 125 -1.11 -10.40 4.09
CA GLY A 125 -1.46 -11.36 3.05
C GLY A 125 -1.49 -10.74 1.66
N ALA A 126 -1.66 -11.58 0.64
CA ALA A 126 -1.94 -11.16 -0.73
C ALA A 126 -3.40 -11.46 -1.09
N ASP A 127 -3.91 -10.83 -2.15
CA ASP A 127 -5.25 -11.14 -2.65
C ASP A 127 -5.25 -12.51 -3.32
N ILE A 128 -5.96 -13.44 -2.69
CA ILE A 128 -6.01 -14.85 -3.08
C ILE A 128 -6.78 -14.99 -4.39
N CYS A 129 -6.25 -15.84 -5.27
CA CYS A 129 -6.66 -15.99 -6.68
C CYS A 129 -6.24 -14.83 -7.60
N GLY A 130 -5.63 -13.77 -7.04
CA GLY A 130 -5.16 -12.60 -7.77
C GLY A 130 -6.25 -11.53 -7.90
N PHE A 131 -5.87 -10.26 -7.76
CA PHE A 131 -6.80 -9.14 -7.85
C PHE A 131 -7.13 -8.76 -9.30
N GLY A 132 -6.12 -8.59 -10.16
CA GLY A 132 -6.31 -8.28 -11.58
C GLY A 132 -6.21 -9.51 -12.48
N LEU A 133 -6.79 -9.42 -13.69
CA LEU A 133 -6.94 -10.54 -14.65
C LEU A 133 -7.94 -11.62 -14.17
N GLU A 134 -8.45 -12.41 -15.11
CA GLU A 134 -9.32 -13.55 -14.79
C GLU A 134 -8.50 -14.72 -14.25
N THR A 135 -8.92 -15.30 -13.12
CA THR A 135 -8.27 -16.49 -12.55
C THR A 135 -8.76 -17.75 -13.26
N SER A 136 -7.92 -18.80 -13.26
CA SER A 136 -8.37 -20.16 -13.56
C SER A 136 -8.78 -20.91 -12.29
N GLU A 137 -9.58 -21.96 -12.43
CA GLU A 137 -9.93 -22.86 -11.33
C GLU A 137 -8.68 -23.47 -10.68
N GLU A 138 -7.71 -23.90 -11.50
CA GLU A 138 -6.46 -24.49 -11.02
C GLU A 138 -5.66 -23.48 -10.17
N LEU A 139 -5.43 -22.27 -10.70
CA LEU A 139 -4.70 -21.23 -9.99
C LEU A 139 -5.41 -20.89 -8.68
N CYS A 140 -6.72 -20.64 -8.72
CA CYS A 140 -7.47 -20.25 -7.54
C CYS A 140 -7.50 -21.36 -6.50
N THR A 141 -7.59 -22.63 -6.91
CA THR A 141 -7.49 -23.78 -5.99
C THR A 141 -6.13 -23.82 -5.29
N ARG A 142 -5.03 -23.66 -6.04
CA ARG A 142 -3.67 -23.61 -5.46
C ARG A 142 -3.48 -22.40 -4.56
N TRP A 143 -4.01 -21.25 -4.95
CA TRP A 143 -3.88 -20.04 -4.15
C TRP A 143 -4.75 -20.09 -2.90
N MET A 144 -5.92 -20.71 -2.92
CA MET A 144 -6.72 -20.94 -1.71
C MET A 144 -6.00 -21.87 -0.73
N GLN A 145 -5.32 -22.92 -1.23
CA GLN A 145 -4.49 -23.81 -0.40
C GLN A 145 -3.35 -23.03 0.27
N LEU A 146 -2.61 -22.21 -0.49
CA LEU A 146 -1.53 -21.38 0.03
C LEU A 146 -2.06 -20.29 0.99
N GLY A 147 -3.09 -19.57 0.56
CA GLY A 147 -3.64 -18.41 1.22
C GLY A 147 -4.31 -18.73 2.56
N ALA A 148 -4.76 -19.96 2.77
CA ALA A 148 -5.19 -20.46 4.07
C ALA A 148 -4.09 -20.36 5.17
N PHE A 149 -2.83 -20.26 4.76
CA PHE A 149 -1.69 -20.07 5.66
C PHE A 149 -1.19 -18.61 5.73
N TYR A 150 -1.84 -17.67 5.03
CA TYR A 150 -1.54 -16.26 5.22
C TYR A 150 -2.05 -15.77 6.58
N PRO A 151 -1.25 -14.99 7.33
CA PRO A 151 -1.73 -14.38 8.58
C PRO A 151 -2.97 -13.50 8.41
N PHE A 152 -3.09 -12.83 7.27
CA PHE A 152 -4.31 -12.16 6.82
C PHE A 152 -4.80 -12.82 5.53
N MET A 153 -5.86 -13.62 5.62
CA MET A 153 -6.45 -14.34 4.49
C MET A 153 -7.64 -13.56 3.92
N ARG A 154 -7.53 -13.11 2.66
CA ARG A 154 -8.61 -12.45 1.92
C ARG A 154 -8.60 -12.90 0.46
N ASN A 155 -9.78 -13.27 -0.05
CA ASN A 155 -10.03 -13.33 -1.48
C ASN A 155 -10.65 -11.99 -1.91
N HIS A 156 -10.07 -11.35 -2.93
CA HIS A 156 -10.48 -10.05 -3.44
C HIS A 156 -10.18 -9.97 -4.94
N ASN A 157 -11.06 -9.33 -5.70
CA ASN A 157 -11.03 -9.30 -7.16
C ASN A 157 -11.35 -7.89 -7.67
N ASP A 158 -10.80 -7.55 -8.85
CA ASP A 158 -11.05 -6.28 -9.52
C ASP A 158 -12.42 -6.24 -10.21
N LEU A 159 -12.92 -5.04 -10.46
CA LEU A 159 -14.20 -4.83 -11.11
C LEU A 159 -14.21 -5.45 -12.52
N GLY A 160 -15.18 -6.33 -12.76
CA GLY A 160 -15.38 -6.94 -14.08
C GLY A 160 -14.54 -8.19 -14.33
N GLN A 161 -13.68 -8.60 -13.39
CA GLN A 161 -13.03 -9.90 -13.41
C GLN A 161 -13.99 -10.96 -12.84
N LYS A 162 -13.86 -12.20 -13.31
CA LYS A 162 -14.67 -13.35 -12.87
C LYS A 162 -13.89 -14.27 -11.94
#